data_AF-A0A3E5GSJ9-F1
#
_entry.id   AF-A0A3E5GSJ9-F1
#
_cell.length_a   1.000
_cell.length_b   1.000
_cell.length_c   1.000
_cell.angle_alpha   90.00
_cell.angle_beta   90.00
_cell.angle_gamma   90.00
#
_symmetry.space_group_name_H-M   'P 1'
#
loop_
_entity.id
_entity.type
_entity.pdbx_description
1 polymer ?
#
loop_
_entity_poly.entity_id
_entity_poly.type
_entity_poly.pdbx_seq_one_letter_code
_entity_poly.pdbx_strand_id
1 'polypeptide(L)'
;MQDAIEIFGRMSDDLKGAIITAVFTSIVSIIGFILTNKNMSKNLKNELKKEKTTLHIQKMSEMPYAILILMDKMIKKPESEEVLDDFRKIMNTVCAYGSKDAIKIASVMQSENYKNQKNNVNMYRILSFYSLLVTQIKFDVTNIVNSPELWFKLKINDYDKMRDEMIKENNKIVDELDLNEDFKI
;
A
#
# COMPACT_ATOMS: atom_id res chain seq x y z
N MET A 1 38.36 30.62 -36.29
CA MET A 1 39.18 29.75 -35.40
C MET A 1 40.66 30.04 -35.56
N GLN A 2 41.18 30.20 -36.78
CA GLN A 2 42.56 30.66 -37.05
C GLN A 2 42.89 32.01 -36.41
N ASP A 3 42.00 33.02 -36.51
CA ASP A 3 42.24 34.35 -35.91
C ASP A 3 42.37 34.31 -34.38
N ALA A 4 41.56 33.49 -33.71
CA ALA A 4 41.61 33.35 -32.25
C ALA A 4 42.91 32.67 -31.77
N ILE A 5 43.43 31.72 -32.55
CA ILE A 5 44.68 31.01 -32.26
C ILE A 5 45.88 31.95 -32.47
N GLU A 6 45.86 32.77 -33.52
CA GLU A 6 46.93 33.75 -33.79
C GLU A 6 46.95 34.87 -32.74
N ILE A 7 45.78 35.37 -32.34
CA ILE A 7 45.63 36.37 -31.27
C ILE A 7 46.11 35.79 -29.93
N PHE A 8 45.77 34.53 -29.62
CA PHE A 8 46.25 33.85 -28.41
C PHE A 8 47.77 33.66 -28.41
N GLY A 9 48.35 33.29 -29.56
CA GLY A 9 49.80 33.14 -29.72
C GLY A 9 50.60 34.41 -29.40
N ARG A 10 50.04 35.58 -29.73
CA ARG A 10 50.64 36.92 -29.51
C ARG A 10 50.48 37.47 -28.08
N MET A 11 49.75 36.81 -27.17
CA MET A 11 49.56 37.26 -25.78
C MET A 11 50.74 36.91 -24.87
N SER A 12 50.89 37.64 -23.75
CA SER A 12 51.84 37.30 -22.68
C SER A 12 51.46 35.99 -21.99
N ASP A 13 52.46 35.29 -21.44
CA ASP A 13 52.26 33.97 -20.85
C ASP A 13 51.36 34.01 -19.60
N ASP A 14 51.41 35.10 -18.83
CA ASP A 14 50.48 35.34 -17.71
C ASP A 14 49.02 35.41 -18.17
N LEU A 15 48.75 36.07 -19.31
CA LEU A 15 47.42 36.21 -19.87
C LEU A 15 46.92 34.87 -20.45
N LYS A 16 47.80 34.09 -21.08
CA LYS A 16 47.48 32.71 -21.53
C LYS A 16 47.12 31.81 -20.35
N GLY A 17 47.89 31.87 -19.26
CA GLY A 17 47.63 31.11 -18.04
C GLY A 17 46.29 31.45 -17.39
N ALA A 18 45.94 32.74 -17.33
CA ALA A 18 44.65 33.20 -16.82
C ALA A 18 43.47 32.69 -17.68
N ILE A 19 43.57 32.76 -19.01
CA ILE A 19 42.53 32.28 -19.93
C ILE A 19 42.34 30.76 -19.79
N ILE A 20 43.43 29.99 -19.76
CA ILE A 20 43.36 28.52 -19.59
C ILE A 20 42.67 28.17 -18.27
N THR A 21 43.00 28.87 -17.18
CA THR A 21 42.39 28.66 -15.86
C THR A 21 40.90 28.97 -15.87
N ALA A 22 40.49 30.06 -16.53
CA ALA A 22 39.08 30.45 -16.66
C ALA A 22 38.27 29.44 -17.49
N VAL A 23 38.83 28.96 -18.61
CA VAL A 23 38.19 27.93 -19.44
C VAL A 23 38.07 26.61 -18.67
N PHE A 24 39.13 26.18 -17.97
CA PHE A 24 39.08 24.97 -17.17
C PHE A 24 38.04 25.05 -16.05
N THR A 25 38.02 26.17 -15.31
CA THR A 25 37.07 26.41 -14.22
C THR A 25 35.62 26.41 -14.71
N SER A 26 35.35 26.98 -15.89
CA SER A 26 34.00 27.00 -16.47
C SER A 26 33.55 25.60 -16.91
N ILE A 27 34.41 24.80 -17.53
CA ILE A 27 34.11 23.40 -17.89
C ILE A 27 33.79 22.57 -16.64
N VAL A 28 34.63 22.67 -15.60
CA VAL A 28 34.42 21.95 -14.33
C VAL A 28 33.09 22.38 -13.69
N SER A 29 32.77 23.67 -13.73
CA SER A 29 31.50 24.20 -13.18
C SER A 29 30.29 23.68 -13.96
N ILE A 30 30.34 23.64 -15.29
CA ILE A 30 29.26 23.11 -16.14
C ILE A 30 29.04 21.63 -15.84
N ILE A 31 30.11 20.83 -15.79
CA ILE A 31 30.02 19.40 -15.47
C ILE A 31 29.46 19.21 -14.06
N GLY A 32 29.96 19.96 -13.07
CA GLY A 32 29.47 19.93 -11.70
C GLY A 32 27.98 20.26 -11.59
N PHE A 33 27.52 21.27 -12.33
CA PHE A 33 26.11 21.64 -12.40
C PHE A 33 25.25 20.53 -13.02
N ILE A 34 25.69 19.94 -14.13
CA ILE A 34 24.98 18.83 -14.80
C ILE A 34 24.84 17.63 -13.85
N LEU A 35 25.93 17.24 -13.19
CA LEU A 35 25.91 16.12 -12.23
C LEU A 35 25.00 16.43 -11.04
N THR A 36 25.09 17.64 -10.48
CA THR A 36 24.25 18.09 -9.36
C THR A 36 22.78 18.05 -9.73
N ASN A 37 22.40 18.59 -10.90
CA ASN A 37 21.02 18.62 -11.35
C ASN A 37 20.46 17.20 -11.59
N LYS A 38 21.27 16.30 -12.18
CA LYS A 38 20.89 14.90 -12.38
C LYS A 38 20.69 14.18 -11.04
N ASN A 39 21.58 14.41 -10.08
CA ASN A 39 21.47 13.84 -8.73
C ASN A 39 20.24 14.37 -7.99
N MET A 40 19.99 15.67 -8.06
CA MET A 40 18.81 16.30 -7.47
C MET A 40 17.52 15.71 -8.06
N SER A 41 17.43 15.58 -9.38
CA SER A 41 16.28 14.96 -10.04
C SER A 41 16.06 13.50 -9.61
N LYS A 42 17.15 12.73 -9.45
CA LYS A 42 17.08 11.36 -8.95
C LYS A 42 16.62 11.31 -7.49
N ASN A 43 17.12 12.22 -6.64
CA ASN A 43 16.73 12.31 -5.23
C ASN A 43 15.23 12.66 -5.10
N LEU A 44 14.75 13.67 -5.84
CA LEU A 44 13.32 14.02 -5.88
C LEU A 44 12.46 12.83 -6.31
N LYS A 45 12.85 12.08 -7.34
CA LYS A 45 12.13 10.87 -7.76
C LYS A 45 12.07 9.81 -6.66
N ASN A 46 13.18 9.63 -5.92
CA ASN A 46 13.25 8.68 -4.82
C ASN A 46 12.39 9.13 -3.63
N GLU A 47 12.42 10.42 -3.28
CA GLU A 47 11.58 11.01 -2.24
C GLU A 47 10.10 10.87 -2.58
N LEU A 48 9.69 11.20 -3.82
CA LEU A 48 8.32 11.01 -4.28
C LEU A 48 7.89 9.53 -4.22
N LYS A 49 8.78 8.59 -4.56
CA LYS A 49 8.49 7.16 -4.42
C LYS A 49 8.32 6.76 -2.96
N LYS A 50 9.17 7.31 -2.07
CA LYS A 50 9.10 7.08 -0.63
C LYS A 50 7.79 7.64 -0.07
N GLU A 51 7.42 8.87 -0.38
CA GLU A 51 6.16 9.48 0.07
C GLU A 51 4.93 8.68 -0.38
N LYS A 52 4.89 8.26 -1.66
CA LYS A 52 3.80 7.38 -2.16
C LYS A 52 3.71 6.08 -1.36
N THR A 53 4.85 5.47 -1.08
CA THR A 53 4.93 4.23 -0.29
C THR A 53 4.48 4.48 1.15
N THR A 54 4.93 5.58 1.77
CA THR A 54 4.53 5.98 3.12
C THR A 54 3.03 6.22 3.21
N LEU A 55 2.43 6.91 2.24
CA LEU A 55 0.98 7.16 2.22
C LEU A 55 0.19 5.86 2.11
N HIS A 56 0.62 4.96 1.22
CA HIS A 56 0.03 3.62 1.10
C HIS A 56 0.10 2.86 2.43
N ILE A 57 1.30 2.79 3.05
CA ILE A 57 1.50 2.14 4.35
C ILE A 57 0.61 2.79 5.42
N GLN A 58 0.56 4.11 5.49
CA GLN A 58 -0.24 4.82 6.48
C GLN A 58 -1.72 4.45 6.33
N LYS A 59 -2.28 4.61 5.12
CA LYS A 59 -3.68 4.27 4.85
C LYS A 59 -3.97 2.82 5.18
N MET A 60 -3.12 1.89 4.76
CA MET A 60 -3.32 0.46 5.03
C MET A 60 -3.07 0.07 6.49
N SER A 61 -2.20 0.77 7.22
CA SER A 61 -1.95 0.49 8.64
C SER A 61 -3.15 0.83 9.55
N GLU A 62 -3.95 1.82 9.15
CA GLU A 62 -5.17 2.22 9.85
C GLU A 62 -6.35 1.27 9.54
N MET A 63 -6.33 0.60 8.39
CA MET A 63 -7.45 -0.22 7.89
C MET A 63 -7.82 -1.42 8.75
N PRO A 64 -6.88 -2.25 9.25
CA PRO A 64 -7.20 -3.34 10.16
C PRO A 64 -8.11 -2.84 11.29
N TYR A 65 -7.69 -1.78 11.98
CA TYR A 65 -8.44 -1.21 13.10
C TYR A 65 -9.82 -0.67 12.69
N ALA A 66 -9.93 0.02 11.55
CA ALA A 66 -11.21 0.49 11.02
C ALA A 66 -12.18 -0.68 10.75
N ILE A 67 -11.69 -1.78 10.18
CA ILE A 67 -12.50 -2.99 9.96
C ILE A 67 -12.94 -3.59 11.30
N LEU A 68 -12.06 -3.66 12.30
CA LEU A 68 -12.43 -4.14 13.65
C LEU A 68 -13.58 -3.32 14.25
N ILE A 69 -13.51 -1.99 14.14
CA ILE A 69 -14.56 -1.10 14.64
C ILE A 69 -15.87 -1.34 13.90
N LEU A 70 -15.84 -1.46 12.57
CA LEU A 70 -17.04 -1.76 11.79
C LEU A 70 -17.70 -3.05 12.29
N MET A 71 -16.92 -4.10 12.55
CA MET A 71 -17.44 -5.36 13.06
C MET A 71 -18.08 -5.24 14.43
N ASP A 72 -17.45 -4.49 15.34
CA ASP A 72 -18.04 -4.19 16.66
C ASP A 72 -19.36 -3.40 16.54
N LYS A 73 -19.46 -2.48 15.57
CA LYS A 73 -20.69 -1.72 15.29
C LYS A 73 -21.77 -2.59 14.68
N MET A 74 -21.43 -3.48 13.75
CA MET A 74 -22.39 -4.41 13.14
C MET A 74 -23.04 -5.33 14.16
N ILE A 75 -22.30 -5.78 15.18
CA ILE A 75 -22.86 -6.60 16.27
C ILE A 75 -23.89 -5.80 17.09
N LYS A 76 -23.65 -4.51 17.32
CA LYS A 76 -24.50 -3.66 18.16
C LYS A 76 -25.70 -3.07 17.44
N LYS A 77 -25.51 -2.59 16.20
CA LYS A 77 -26.49 -1.85 15.39
C LYS A 77 -26.23 -2.10 13.89
N PRO A 78 -26.59 -3.28 13.36
CA PRO A 78 -26.21 -3.70 12.00
C PRO A 78 -26.78 -2.84 10.86
N GLU A 79 -27.90 -2.15 11.10
CA GLU A 79 -28.63 -1.41 10.06
C GLU A 79 -28.50 0.12 10.17
N SER A 80 -27.51 0.63 10.91
CA SER A 80 -27.31 2.08 11.01
C SER A 80 -26.66 2.66 9.75
N GLU A 81 -27.05 3.88 9.39
CA GLU A 81 -26.42 4.64 8.29
C GLU A 81 -24.91 4.81 8.52
N GLU A 82 -24.50 4.94 9.78
CA GLU A 82 -23.10 4.99 10.18
C GLU A 82 -22.32 3.72 9.79
N VAL A 83 -22.90 2.53 9.97
CA VAL A 83 -22.27 1.25 9.58
C VAL A 83 -22.11 1.16 8.07
N LEU A 84 -23.12 1.61 7.31
CA LEU A 84 -23.05 1.64 5.85
C LEU A 84 -21.98 2.61 5.35
N ASP A 85 -21.88 3.79 5.96
CA ASP A 85 -20.87 4.78 5.63
C ASP A 85 -19.45 4.30 5.94
N ASP A 86 -19.23 3.68 7.10
CA ASP A 86 -17.95 3.11 7.48
C ASP A 86 -17.55 1.96 6.53
N PHE A 87 -18.49 1.08 6.20
CA PHE A 87 -18.27 0.01 5.24
C PHE A 87 -17.87 0.57 3.86
N ARG A 88 -18.59 1.58 3.34
CA ARG A 88 -18.25 2.22 2.05
C ARG A 88 -16.86 2.87 2.08
N LYS A 89 -16.52 3.56 3.16
CA LYS A 89 -15.17 4.14 3.35
C LYS A 89 -14.10 3.07 3.33
N ILE A 90 -14.32 1.95 4.02
CA ILE A 90 -13.39 0.83 4.06
C ILE A 90 -13.21 0.24 2.67
N MET A 91 -14.30 -0.10 1.97
CA MET A 91 -14.24 -0.68 0.62
C MET A 91 -13.54 0.25 -0.39
N ASN A 92 -13.85 1.55 -0.36
CA ASN A 92 -13.20 2.53 -1.23
C ASN A 92 -11.70 2.66 -0.93
N THR A 93 -11.32 2.61 0.35
CA THR A 93 -9.91 2.71 0.75
C THR A 93 -9.14 1.45 0.35
N VAL A 94 -9.72 0.26 0.53
CA VAL A 94 -9.13 -1.00 0.05
C VAL A 94 -9.02 -1.01 -1.48
N CYS A 95 -10.03 -0.51 -2.20
CA CYS A 95 -9.97 -0.42 -3.66
C CYS A 95 -8.85 0.54 -4.14
N ALA A 96 -8.67 1.67 -3.46
CA ALA A 96 -7.69 2.68 -3.85
C ALA A 96 -6.25 2.32 -3.46
N TYR A 97 -6.05 1.61 -2.35
CA TYR A 97 -4.73 1.43 -1.75
C TYR A 97 -4.41 -0.01 -1.36
N GLY A 98 -5.35 -0.95 -1.35
CA GLY A 98 -5.10 -2.33 -0.96
C GLY A 98 -4.22 -3.09 -1.96
N SER A 99 -3.64 -4.21 -1.50
CA SER A 99 -3.01 -5.18 -2.39
C SER A 99 -4.04 -5.84 -3.32
N LYS A 100 -3.55 -6.53 -4.35
CA LYS A 100 -4.42 -7.30 -5.25
C LYS A 100 -5.27 -8.32 -4.49
N ASP A 101 -4.72 -8.98 -3.49
CA ASP A 101 -5.43 -10.00 -2.73
C ASP A 101 -6.42 -9.38 -1.74
N ALA A 102 -6.08 -8.25 -1.10
CA ALA A 102 -7.03 -7.49 -0.29
C ALA A 102 -8.23 -7.01 -1.13
N ILE A 103 -7.98 -6.52 -2.34
CA ILE A 103 -9.03 -6.12 -3.29
C ILE A 103 -9.86 -7.33 -3.73
N LYS A 104 -9.23 -8.49 -3.97
CA LYS A 104 -9.92 -9.73 -4.33
C LYS A 104 -10.91 -10.14 -3.22
N ILE A 105 -10.45 -10.21 -1.98
CA ILE A 105 -11.28 -10.49 -0.79
C ILE A 105 -12.46 -9.51 -0.72
N ALA A 106 -12.19 -8.19 -0.77
CA ALA A 106 -13.22 -7.16 -0.68
C ALA A 106 -14.26 -7.25 -1.82
N SER A 107 -13.80 -7.51 -3.05
CA SER A 107 -14.67 -7.58 -4.23
C SER A 107 -15.63 -8.77 -4.16
N VAL A 108 -15.17 -9.93 -3.69
CA VAL A 108 -16.00 -11.13 -3.55
C VAL A 108 -16.96 -10.97 -2.39
N MET A 109 -16.49 -10.48 -1.25
CA MET A 109 -17.36 -10.14 -0.11
C MET A 109 -18.50 -9.20 -0.53
N GLN A 110 -18.19 -8.12 -1.28
CA GLN A 110 -19.19 -7.19 -1.79
C GLN A 110 -20.18 -7.88 -2.75
N SER A 111 -19.68 -8.68 -3.70
CA SER A 111 -20.50 -9.42 -4.67
C SER A 111 -21.48 -10.36 -3.99
N GLU A 112 -21.02 -11.08 -2.96
CA GLU A 112 -21.84 -12.01 -2.20
C GLU A 112 -22.85 -11.31 -1.32
N ASN A 113 -22.48 -10.22 -0.65
CA ASN A 113 -23.42 -9.41 0.12
C ASN A 113 -24.59 -8.91 -0.74
N TYR A 114 -24.33 -8.47 -1.98
CA TYR A 114 -25.41 -8.09 -2.91
C TYR A 114 -26.32 -9.26 -3.31
N LYS A 115 -25.75 -10.45 -3.56
CA LYS A 115 -26.51 -11.65 -3.94
C LYS A 115 -27.34 -12.19 -2.77
N ASN A 116 -26.80 -12.11 -1.56
CA ASN A 116 -27.38 -12.68 -0.35
C ASN A 116 -28.53 -11.85 0.24
N GLN A 117 -28.78 -10.61 -0.22
CA GLN A 117 -29.99 -9.86 0.14
C GLN A 117 -31.31 -10.57 -0.21
N LYS A 118 -31.25 -11.63 -1.04
CA LYS A 118 -32.41 -12.42 -1.49
C LYS A 118 -32.50 -13.82 -0.87
N ASN A 119 -31.52 -14.27 -0.09
CA ASN A 119 -31.39 -15.63 0.42
C ASN A 119 -30.97 -15.67 1.91
N ASN A 120 -30.96 -16.86 2.51
CA ASN A 120 -30.47 -17.06 3.88
C ASN A 120 -28.94 -16.77 3.93
N VAL A 121 -28.54 -15.85 4.81
CA VAL A 121 -27.17 -15.31 4.87
C VAL A 121 -26.25 -16.28 5.62
N ASN A 122 -25.15 -16.72 4.99
CA ASN A 122 -24.11 -17.49 5.68
C ASN A 122 -23.21 -16.54 6.50
N MET A 123 -23.55 -16.37 7.79
CA MET A 123 -22.83 -15.48 8.69
C MET A 123 -21.37 -15.91 8.92
N TYR A 124 -21.07 -17.21 8.91
CA TYR A 124 -19.69 -17.72 9.07
C TYR A 124 -18.78 -17.26 7.94
N ARG A 125 -19.32 -17.28 6.71
CA ARG A 125 -18.61 -16.82 5.51
C ARG A 125 -18.35 -15.32 5.54
N ILE A 126 -19.34 -14.53 5.96
CA ILE A 126 -19.18 -13.06 6.11
C ILE A 126 -18.09 -12.74 7.15
N LEU A 127 -18.14 -13.38 8.32
CA LEU A 127 -17.15 -13.16 9.36
C LEU A 127 -15.75 -13.59 8.91
N SER A 128 -15.66 -14.67 8.13
CA SER A 128 -14.41 -15.12 7.52
C SER A 128 -13.83 -14.11 6.53
N PHE A 129 -14.64 -13.47 5.69
CA PHE A 129 -14.15 -12.41 4.80
C PHE A 129 -13.53 -11.24 5.57
N TYR A 130 -14.18 -10.78 6.64
CA TYR A 130 -13.63 -9.67 7.41
C TYR A 130 -12.34 -10.06 8.14
N SER A 131 -12.29 -11.26 8.73
CA SER A 131 -11.08 -11.77 9.38
C SER A 131 -9.92 -11.87 8.38
N LEU A 132 -10.16 -12.48 7.21
CA LEU A 132 -9.18 -12.61 6.15
C LEU A 132 -8.72 -11.25 5.59
N LEU A 133 -9.65 -10.29 5.45
CA LEU A 133 -9.31 -8.95 4.98
C LEU A 133 -8.36 -8.23 5.97
N VAL A 134 -8.63 -8.34 7.27
CA VAL A 134 -7.76 -7.81 8.31
C VAL A 134 -6.39 -8.49 8.27
N THR A 135 -6.35 -9.81 8.16
CA THR A 135 -5.11 -10.59 8.08
C THR A 135 -4.29 -10.23 6.85
N GLN A 136 -4.91 -10.17 5.68
CA GLN A 136 -4.25 -9.81 4.42
C GLN A 136 -3.65 -8.41 4.51
N ILE A 137 -4.42 -7.39 4.92
CA ILE A 137 -3.92 -6.01 4.98
C ILE A 137 -2.78 -5.89 6.00
N LYS A 138 -2.90 -6.56 7.16
CA LYS A 138 -1.82 -6.58 8.15
C LYS A 138 -0.56 -7.24 7.60
N PHE A 139 -0.71 -8.36 6.90
CA PHE A 139 0.39 -9.05 6.24
C PHE A 139 1.04 -8.15 5.17
N ASP A 140 0.24 -7.49 4.32
CA ASP A 140 0.75 -6.61 3.26
C ASP A 140 1.63 -5.46 3.81
N VAL A 141 1.27 -4.93 4.98
CA VAL A 141 1.99 -3.82 5.62
C VAL A 141 3.20 -4.28 6.43
N THR A 142 3.11 -5.45 7.07
CA THR A 142 4.08 -5.87 8.11
C THR A 142 4.87 -7.13 7.77
N ASN A 143 4.46 -7.90 6.77
CA ASN A 143 4.88 -9.28 6.50
C ASN A 143 4.66 -10.25 7.68
N ILE A 144 3.84 -9.88 8.68
CA ILE A 144 3.53 -10.75 9.82
C ILE A 144 2.19 -11.42 9.57
N VAL A 145 2.22 -12.74 9.39
CA VAL A 145 1.01 -13.55 9.35
C VAL A 145 0.43 -13.63 10.77
N ASN A 146 -0.84 -13.30 10.91
CA ASN A 146 -1.60 -13.57 12.12
C ASN A 146 -2.76 -14.46 11.72
N SER A 147 -2.92 -15.58 12.42
CA SER A 147 -4.00 -16.50 12.15
C SER A 147 -5.35 -15.77 12.20
N PRO A 148 -6.18 -15.88 11.15
CA PRO A 148 -7.57 -15.40 11.17
C PRO A 148 -8.38 -15.94 12.36
N GLU A 149 -7.99 -17.09 12.93
CA GLU A 149 -8.65 -17.71 14.09
C GLU A 149 -8.56 -16.84 15.34
N LEU A 150 -7.43 -16.15 15.53
CA LEU A 150 -7.20 -15.27 16.68
C LEU A 150 -8.20 -14.13 16.70
N TRP A 151 -8.61 -13.65 15.52
CA TRP A 151 -9.64 -12.63 15.42
C TRP A 151 -10.99 -13.14 15.95
N PHE A 152 -11.41 -14.34 15.52
CA PHE A 152 -12.66 -14.93 16.00
C PHE A 152 -12.64 -15.13 17.51
N LYS A 153 -11.55 -15.68 18.05
CA LYS A 153 -11.37 -15.90 19.50
C LYS A 153 -11.42 -14.59 20.30
N LEU A 154 -10.94 -13.49 19.73
CA LEU A 154 -10.95 -12.18 20.38
C LEU A 154 -12.35 -11.54 20.36
N LYS A 155 -13.17 -11.82 19.34
CA LYS A 155 -14.37 -11.04 19.03
C LYS A 155 -15.69 -11.78 19.22
N ILE A 156 -15.67 -13.11 19.23
CA ILE A 156 -16.87 -13.96 19.34
C ILE A 156 -16.82 -14.71 20.67
N ASN A 157 -17.74 -14.38 21.58
CA ASN A 157 -17.75 -14.94 22.94
C ASN A 157 -17.97 -16.46 22.97
N ASP A 158 -18.77 -17.00 22.04
CA ASP A 158 -19.13 -18.41 21.93
C ASP A 158 -18.46 -19.09 20.73
N TYR A 159 -17.27 -18.62 20.37
CA TYR A 159 -16.47 -19.11 19.23
C TYR A 159 -16.36 -20.64 19.19
N ASP A 160 -16.16 -21.30 20.34
CA ASP A 160 -15.99 -22.76 20.40
C ASP A 160 -17.17 -23.53 19.80
N LYS A 161 -18.39 -22.98 19.85
CA LYS A 161 -19.59 -23.61 19.26
C LYS A 161 -19.67 -23.44 17.75
N MET A 162 -18.97 -22.44 17.22
CA MET A 162 -19.01 -22.02 15.81
C MET A 162 -17.71 -22.37 15.07
N ARG A 163 -16.73 -22.91 15.79
CA ARG A 163 -15.35 -23.11 15.34
C ARG A 163 -15.27 -23.87 14.01
N ASP A 164 -15.94 -25.01 13.91
CA ASP A 164 -15.81 -25.90 12.75
C ASP A 164 -16.36 -25.26 11.46
N GLU A 165 -17.51 -24.59 11.53
CA GLU A 165 -18.08 -23.88 10.37
C GLU A 165 -17.25 -22.64 10.00
N MET A 166 -16.67 -21.93 10.99
CA MET A 166 -15.75 -20.82 10.72
C MET A 166 -14.48 -21.30 10.01
N ILE A 167 -13.86 -22.38 10.48
CA ILE A 167 -12.67 -22.95 9.86
C ILE A 167 -12.95 -23.38 8.43
N LYS A 168 -14.06 -24.10 8.24
CA LYS A 168 -14.50 -24.56 6.94
C LYS A 168 -14.72 -23.41 5.96
N GLU A 169 -15.45 -22.37 6.34
CA GLU A 169 -15.68 -21.23 5.46
C GLU A 169 -14.41 -20.39 5.24
N ASN A 170 -13.57 -20.19 6.26
CA ASN A 170 -12.29 -19.49 6.12
C ASN A 170 -11.39 -20.20 5.10
N ASN A 171 -11.14 -21.49 5.30
CA ASN A 171 -10.21 -22.25 4.44
C ASN A 171 -10.74 -22.36 3.02
N LYS A 172 -12.06 -22.51 2.88
CA LYS A 172 -12.73 -22.48 1.58
C LYS A 172 -12.52 -21.15 0.86
N ILE A 173 -12.62 -20.01 1.54
CA ILE A 173 -12.33 -18.70 0.92
C ILE A 173 -10.86 -18.61 0.52
N VAL A 174 -9.93 -19.09 1.37
CA VAL A 174 -8.49 -19.11 1.05
C VAL A 174 -8.25 -19.90 -0.24
N ASP A 175 -8.85 -21.07 -0.38
CA ASP A 175 -8.77 -21.91 -1.58
C ASP A 175 -9.42 -21.25 -2.81
N GLU A 176 -10.66 -20.76 -2.67
CA GLU A 176 -11.42 -20.15 -3.77
C GLU A 176 -10.74 -18.90 -4.35
N LEU A 177 -10.07 -18.14 -3.48
CA LEU A 177 -9.43 -16.90 -3.84
C LEU A 177 -7.93 -17.05 -4.11
N ASP A 178 -7.34 -18.24 -3.94
CA ASP A 178 -5.91 -18.48 -4.10
C ASP A 178 -5.09 -17.49 -3.24
N LEU A 179 -5.42 -17.43 -1.95
CA LEU A 179 -4.74 -16.56 -0.97
C LEU A 179 -3.51 -17.28 -0.38
N ASN A 180 -2.76 -16.58 0.47
CA ASN A 180 -1.67 -17.20 1.22
C ASN A 180 -2.16 -18.39 2.06
N GLU A 181 -1.57 -19.57 1.83
CA GLU A 181 -1.87 -20.82 2.53
C GLU A 181 -1.71 -20.72 4.05
N ASP A 182 -0.80 -19.85 4.54
CA ASP A 182 -0.62 -19.60 5.97
C ASP A 182 -1.86 -18.94 6.63
N PHE A 183 -2.87 -18.54 5.84
CA PHE A 183 -4.13 -17.99 6.33
C PHE A 183 -5.19 -19.06 6.61
N LYS A 184 -4.91 -20.33 6.29
CA LYS A 184 -5.75 -21.46 6.70
C LYS A 184 -5.64 -21.69 8.21
N ILE A 185 -6.73 -22.18 8.80
CA ILE A 185 -6.89 -22.40 10.25
C ILE A 185 -7.56 -23.73 10.58
#